data_AF-A0A948FV37-F1
#
_entry.id   AF-A0A948FV37-F1
#
_cell.length_a   1.000
_cell.length_b   1.000
_cell.length_c   1.000
_cell.angle_alpha   90.00
_cell.angle_beta   90.00
_cell.angle_gamma   90.00
#
_symmetry.space_group_name_H-M   'P 1'
#
loop_
_entity.id
_entity.type
_entity.pdbx_description
1 polymer ?
#
loop_
_entity_poly.entity_id
_entity_poly.type
_entity_poly.pdbx_seq_one_letter_code
_entity_poly.pdbx_strand_id
1 'polypeptide(L)'
;MDNKRRLLPLGLPLLALVVAAPAYAAVSYSYNTAGLSLSVTGDAANDDITLTCVAGEVSPASSPAAPCETLESLRVRPGAGSDDVDLRGLT
;
A
#
# COMPACT_ATOMS: atom_id res chain seq x y z
N MET A 1 -33.25 6.01 -60.66
CA MET A 1 -33.27 5.35 -59.33
C MET A 1 -31.83 5.32 -58.85
N ASP A 2 -31.40 6.37 -58.15
CA ASP A 2 -30.00 6.57 -57.77
C ASP A 2 -29.60 5.76 -56.53
N ASN A 3 -28.48 5.05 -56.67
CA ASN A 3 -27.93 4.13 -55.69
C ASN A 3 -27.36 4.88 -54.47
N LYS A 4 -28.04 4.79 -53.32
CA LYS A 4 -27.47 5.11 -52.00
C LYS A 4 -26.55 3.97 -51.54
N ARG A 5 -25.23 4.19 -51.47
CA ARG A 5 -24.29 3.33 -50.72
C ARG A 5 -23.21 4.19 -50.04
N ARG A 6 -23.55 4.72 -48.86
CA ARG A 6 -23.01 4.33 -47.53
C ARG A 6 -21.50 4.59 -47.38
N LEU A 7 -21.17 5.78 -46.89
CA LEU A 7 -19.89 6.12 -46.27
C LEU A 7 -19.73 5.29 -44.98
N LEU A 8 -18.69 4.45 -44.92
CA LEU A 8 -18.27 3.78 -43.69
C LEU A 8 -17.47 4.79 -42.84
N PRO A 9 -17.84 5.07 -41.58
CA PRO A 9 -17.00 5.87 -40.72
C PRO A 9 -15.80 5.01 -40.30
N LEU A 10 -14.59 5.45 -40.67
CA LEU A 10 -13.35 5.00 -40.05
C LEU A 10 -13.41 5.37 -38.56
N GLY A 11 -13.86 4.44 -37.72
CA GLY A 11 -13.73 4.55 -36.28
C GLY A 11 -12.26 4.45 -35.92
N LEU A 12 -11.63 5.58 -35.55
CA LEU A 12 -10.34 5.56 -34.88
C LEU A 12 -10.48 4.74 -33.60
N PRO A 13 -9.67 3.69 -33.38
CA PRO A 13 -9.60 3.07 -32.08
C PRO A 13 -8.94 4.08 -31.14
N LEU A 14 -9.73 4.65 -30.24
CA LEU A 14 -9.23 5.47 -29.14
C LEU A 14 -8.42 4.53 -28.23
N LEU A 15 -7.09 4.47 -28.41
CA LEU A 15 -6.22 3.84 -27.43
C LEU A 15 -6.29 4.67 -26.14
N ALA A 16 -7.11 4.22 -25.20
CA ALA A 16 -7.09 4.76 -23.84
C ALA A 16 -5.75 4.36 -23.21
N LEU A 17 -4.83 5.32 -23.09
CA LEU A 17 -3.70 5.19 -22.17
C LEU A 17 -4.27 5.12 -20.76
N VAL A 18 -4.38 3.90 -20.22
CA VAL A 18 -4.58 3.71 -18.79
C VAL A 18 -3.26 4.10 -18.14
N VAL A 19 -3.18 5.33 -17.64
CA VAL A 19 -2.13 5.73 -16.72
C VAL A 19 -2.39 4.93 -15.45
N ALA A 20 -1.70 3.80 -15.31
CA ALA A 20 -1.69 3.07 -14.05
C ALA A 20 -1.08 4.03 -13.02
N ALA A 21 -1.90 4.45 -12.05
CA ALA A 21 -1.37 5.12 -10.88
C ALA A 21 -0.28 4.22 -10.27
N PRO A 22 0.79 4.78 -9.68
CA PRO A 22 1.71 3.98 -8.90
C PRO A 22 0.87 3.26 -7.85
N ALA A 23 0.82 1.93 -7.95
CA ALA A 23 0.21 1.12 -6.93
C ALA A 23 1.14 1.22 -5.71
N TYR A 24 0.91 2.24 -4.88
CA TYR A 24 1.45 2.22 -3.53
C TYR A 24 0.87 0.96 -2.89
N ALA A 25 1.76 0.02 -2.62
CA ALA A 25 1.46 -1.33 -2.19
C ALA A 25 0.69 -1.33 -0.85
N ALA A 26 -0.21 -2.29 -0.70
CA ALA A 26 -1.11 -2.38 0.43
C ALA A 26 -0.39 -2.99 1.64
N VAL A 27 0.25 -2.15 2.45
CA VAL A 27 0.81 -2.57 3.73
C VAL A 27 -0.32 -2.79 4.75
N SER A 28 -0.37 -4.00 5.32
CA SER A 28 -1.31 -4.36 6.38
C SER A 28 -0.64 -4.33 7.76
N TYR A 29 -1.37 -3.84 8.75
CA TYR A 29 -0.89 -3.65 10.11
C TYR A 29 -1.86 -4.28 11.10
N SER A 30 -1.35 -5.03 12.07
CA SER A 30 -2.15 -5.72 13.08
C SER A 30 -1.48 -5.63 14.44
N TYR A 31 -2.18 -5.08 15.43
CA TYR A 31 -1.71 -5.00 16.80
C TYR A 31 -2.47 -5.98 17.69
N ASN A 32 -1.74 -6.87 18.36
CA ASN A 32 -2.26 -7.79 19.36
C ASN A 32 -1.98 -7.22 20.77
N THR A 33 -3.02 -6.69 21.41
CA THR A 33 -2.95 -6.12 22.76
C THR A 33 -2.68 -7.14 23.86
N ALA A 34 -3.05 -8.41 23.66
CA ALA A 34 -2.85 -9.46 24.67
C ALA A 34 -1.41 -10.00 24.70
N GLY A 35 -0.70 -9.91 23.57
CA GLY A 35 0.70 -10.31 23.43
C GLY A 35 1.64 -9.14 23.12
N LEU A 36 1.14 -7.90 23.26
CA LEU A 36 1.89 -6.66 23.08
C LEU A 36 2.75 -6.65 21.80
N SER A 37 2.17 -7.14 20.71
CA SER A 37 2.90 -7.39 19.46
C SER A 37 2.26 -6.70 18.26
N LEU A 38 3.09 -5.98 17.50
CA LEU A 38 2.72 -5.34 16.24
C LEU A 38 3.28 -6.15 15.07
N SER A 39 2.40 -6.51 14.13
CA SER A 39 2.77 -7.19 12.90
C SER A 39 2.48 -6.28 11.71
N VAL A 40 3.47 -6.14 10.83
CA VAL A 40 3.37 -5.39 9.58
C VAL A 40 3.68 -6.33 8.43
N THR A 41 2.81 -6.36 7.41
CA THR A 41 2.96 -7.25 6.25
C THR A 41 2.76 -6.46 4.97
N GLY A 42 3.82 -6.42 4.15
CA GLY A 42 3.80 -5.90 2.78
C GLY A 42 3.11 -6.86 1.80
N ASP A 43 2.81 -6.40 0.59
CA ASP A 43 2.12 -7.18 -0.45
C ASP A 43 3.10 -7.77 -1.50
N ALA A 44 2.69 -7.93 -2.76
CA ALA A 44 3.57 -8.48 -3.80
C ALA A 44 4.24 -7.38 -4.67
N ALA A 45 4.05 -6.11 -4.32
CA ALA A 45 4.65 -4.95 -4.94
C ALA A 45 5.68 -4.29 -4.00
N ASN A 46 6.34 -3.23 -4.47
CA ASN A 46 7.30 -2.49 -3.65
C ASN A 46 6.57 -1.75 -2.52
N ASP A 47 6.92 -2.05 -1.27
CA ASP A 47 6.35 -1.43 -0.08
C ASP A 47 7.30 -0.43 0.58
N ASP A 48 6.78 0.74 0.96
CA ASP A 48 7.44 1.67 1.89
C ASP A 48 6.84 1.51 3.29
N ILE A 49 7.58 0.88 4.20
CA ILE A 49 7.14 0.60 5.57
C ILE A 49 7.91 1.52 6.54
N THR A 50 7.25 2.58 7.00
CA THR A 50 7.80 3.49 8.02
C THR A 50 7.05 3.32 9.34
N LEU A 51 7.78 3.01 10.40
CA LEU A 51 7.25 2.93 11.77
C LEU A 51 7.92 3.96 12.65
N THR A 52 7.09 4.84 13.23
CA THR A 52 7.55 5.93 14.10
C THR A 52 6.71 5.92 15.38
N CYS A 53 7.37 6.07 16.52
CA CYS A 53 6.69 6.34 17.77
C CYS A 53 6.45 7.86 17.88
N VAL A 54 5.18 8.27 17.88
CA VAL A 54 4.80 9.67 18.08
C VAL A 54 3.73 9.72 19.16
N ALA A 55 3.93 10.58 20.17
CA ALA A 55 3.01 10.71 21.31
C ALA A 55 2.75 9.38 22.06
N GLY A 56 3.72 8.47 22.09
CA GLY A 56 3.63 7.19 22.80
C GLY A 56 2.95 6.07 22.01
N GLU A 57 2.58 6.31 20.76
CA GLU A 57 1.91 5.31 19.90
C GLU A 57 2.71 5.09 18.61
N VAL A 58 2.83 3.83 18.18
CA VAL A 58 3.30 3.49 16.83
C VAL A 58 2.12 3.70 15.90
N SER A 59 2.20 4.76 15.10
CA SER A 59 1.19 5.05 14.08
C SER A 59 1.77 4.80 12.69
N PRO A 60 1.40 3.69 12.04
CA PRO A 60 1.29 3.68 10.60
C PRO A 60 0.11 4.57 10.21
N ALA A 61 0.21 5.26 9.08
CA ALA A 61 -0.75 6.26 8.60
C ALA A 61 -2.23 5.80 8.50
N SER A 62 -2.54 4.52 8.76
CA SER A 62 -3.86 3.91 8.68
C SER A 62 -4.14 2.74 9.66
N SER A 63 -3.32 2.50 10.71
CA SER A 63 -3.49 1.34 11.62
C SER A 63 -3.95 1.72 13.05
N PRO A 64 -4.58 0.80 13.81
CA PRO A 64 -4.78 0.96 15.25
C PRO A 64 -3.49 1.30 15.99
N ALA A 65 -3.59 2.29 16.88
CA ALA A 65 -2.50 2.76 17.72
C ALA A 65 -1.97 1.62 18.62
N ALA A 66 -0.67 1.36 18.55
CA ALA A 66 0.03 0.42 19.41
C ALA A 66 0.95 1.20 20.37
N PRO A 67 0.77 1.11 21.71
CA PRO A 67 1.56 1.91 22.64
C PRO A 67 3.02 1.47 22.60
N CYS A 68 3.93 2.41 22.32
CA CYS A 68 5.36 2.13 22.15
C CYS A 68 6.00 1.62 23.43
N GLU A 69 5.60 2.17 24.58
CA GLU A 69 6.17 1.80 25.89
C GLU A 69 5.85 0.35 26.27
N THR A 70 4.71 -0.17 25.81
CA THR A 70 4.30 -1.53 26.10
C THR A 70 4.58 -2.49 24.95
N LEU A 71 5.12 -2.04 23.82
CA LEU A 71 5.35 -2.91 22.67
C LEU A 71 6.53 -3.86 22.96
N GLU A 72 6.23 -5.14 23.16
CA GLU A 72 7.24 -6.16 23.46
C GLU A 72 7.86 -6.75 22.19
N SER A 73 7.09 -6.83 21.10
CA SER A 73 7.54 -7.48 19.87
C SER A 73 7.04 -6.79 18.62
N LEU A 74 7.96 -6.41 17.75
CA LEU A 74 7.68 -5.95 16.39
C LEU A 74 8.07 -7.03 15.38
N ARG A 75 7.14 -7.37 14.49
CA ARG A 75 7.40 -8.27 13.37
C ARG A 75 7.07 -7.58 12.05
N VAL A 76 8.10 -7.36 11.23
CA VAL A 76 7.94 -6.86 9.86
C VAL A 76 8.14 -8.03 8.90
N ARG A 77 7.17 -8.24 8.01
CA ARG A 77 7.22 -9.20 6.91
C ARG A 77 7.14 -8.39 5.61
N PRO A 78 8.28 -7.88 5.12
CA PRO A 78 8.34 -7.30 3.79
C PRO A 78 7.88 -8.38 2.81
N GLY A 79 7.05 -7.99 1.85
CA GLY A 79 6.36 -8.91 0.98
C GLY A 79 7.26 -9.43 -0.15
N ALA A 80 6.74 -9.48 -1.37
CA ALA A 80 7.57 -9.65 -2.55
C ALA A 80 7.77 -8.29 -3.24
N GLY A 81 8.96 -8.00 -3.74
CA GLY A 81 9.27 -6.68 -4.30
C GLY A 81 10.59 -6.15 -3.75
N SER A 82 10.88 -4.87 -4.02
CA SER A 82 11.87 -4.11 -3.24
C SER A 82 11.12 -3.34 -2.17
N ASP A 83 11.35 -3.72 -0.92
CA ASP A 83 10.70 -3.11 0.24
C ASP A 83 11.70 -2.28 1.03
N ASP A 84 11.32 -1.06 1.37
CA ASP A 84 12.08 -0.17 2.23
C ASP A 84 11.45 -0.15 3.63
N VAL A 85 12.25 -0.50 4.64
CA VAL A 85 11.79 -0.59 6.04
C VAL A 85 12.57 0.39 6.90
N ASP A 86 11.88 1.40 7.43
CA ASP A 86 12.43 2.37 8.37
C ASP A 86 11.85 2.21 9.78
N LEU A 87 12.74 1.87 10.72
CA LEU A 87 12.42 1.65 12.14
C LEU A 87 13.09 2.67 13.07
N ARG A 88 13.76 3.69 12.52
CA ARG A 88 14.61 4.62 13.31
C ARG A 88 13.81 5.46 14.30
N GLY A 89 12.49 5.57 14.12
CA GLY A 89 11.59 6.28 15.03
C GLY A 89 11.05 5.45 16.19
N LEU A 90 11.48 4.19 16.34
CA LEU A 90 11.13 3.33 17.47
C LEU A 90 12.26 3.40 18.51
N THR A 91 12.08 4.23 19.53
CA THR A 91 13.05 4.44 20.62
C THR A 91 12.37 4.45 21.96
#